data_AF-A0A266Q9S2-F1
#
_entry.id   AF-A0A266Q9S2-F1
#
_cell.length_a   1.000
_cell.length_b   1.000
_cell.length_c   1.000
_cell.angle_alpha   90.00
_cell.angle_beta   90.00
_cell.angle_gamma   90.00
#
_symmetry.space_group_name_H-M   'P 1'
#
loop_
_entity.id
_entity.type
_entity.pdbx_description
1 polymer ?
#
loop_
_entity_poly.entity_id
_entity_poly.type
_entity_poly.pdbx_seq_one_letter_code
_entity_poly.pdbx_strand_id
1 'polypeptide(L)'
;MFYNVASLIVLGFAIEKRVGWGMFLSVWLLAGASGTLYSTLFVPEPWNTGTGSSQAILGIAGFGVVLTTIAKNYRFLIVALIFTLLPAFALDFIFAHYPKPGHILGLLVGMLVGVFYINRLTKSSSKDRSFPLVK
;
A
#
# COMPACT_ATOMS: atom_id res chain seq x y z
N MET A 1 -1.47 2.69 17.96
CA MET A 1 -2.49 3.50 17.25
C MET A 1 -1.95 4.83 16.74
N PHE A 2 -1.27 5.66 17.55
CA PHE A 2 -0.69 6.92 17.10
C PHE A 2 0.21 6.77 15.85
N TYR A 3 1.10 5.78 15.85
CA TYR A 3 1.98 5.50 14.71
C TYR A 3 1.21 5.20 13.42
N ASN A 4 0.14 4.42 13.48
CA ASN A 4 -0.70 4.14 12.31
C ASN A 4 -1.29 5.43 11.71
N VAL A 5 -1.82 6.31 12.56
CA VAL A 5 -2.37 7.60 12.11
C VAL A 5 -1.27 8.46 11.48
N ALA A 6 -0.09 8.52 12.10
CA ALA A 6 1.05 9.26 11.55
C ALA A 6 1.49 8.70 10.18
N SER A 7 1.62 7.38 10.04
CA SER A 7 1.94 6.73 8.77
C SER A 7 0.90 6.99 7.70
N LEU A 8 -0.39 6.92 8.05
CA LEU A 8 -1.49 7.19 7.12
C LEU A 8 -1.44 8.63 6.61
N ILE A 9 -1.20 9.61 7.50
CA ILE A 9 -1.07 11.03 7.13
C ILE A 9 0.13 11.23 6.18
N VAL A 10 1.31 10.71 6.56
CA VAL A 10 2.54 10.90 5.78
C VAL A 10 2.42 10.24 4.40
N LEU A 11 1.91 9.01 4.33
CA LEU A 11 1.66 8.33 3.05
C LEU A 11 0.54 8.99 2.25
N GLY A 12 -0.52 9.47 2.90
CA GLY A 12 -1.60 10.23 2.26
C GLY A 12 -1.06 11.44 1.53
N PHE A 13 -0.28 12.28 2.21
CA PHE A 13 0.38 13.43 1.57
C PHE A 13 1.30 13.03 0.40
N ALA A 14 1.99 11.89 0.52
CA ALA A 14 2.91 11.42 -0.51
C ALA A 14 2.21 10.84 -1.75
N ILE A 15 1.09 10.13 -1.56
CA ILE A 15 0.46 9.26 -2.56
C ILE A 15 -0.86 9.81 -3.07
N GLU A 16 -1.76 10.28 -2.19
CA GLU A 16 -3.15 10.59 -2.54
C GLU A 16 -3.24 11.66 -3.64
N LYS A 17 -2.42 12.71 -3.56
CA LYS A 17 -2.34 13.76 -4.60
C LYS A 17 -1.94 13.24 -5.98
N ARG A 18 -1.29 12.07 -6.06
CA ARG A 18 -0.79 11.49 -7.32
C ARG A 18 -1.77 10.53 -7.97
N VAL A 19 -2.62 9.88 -7.17
CA VAL A 19 -3.51 8.80 -7.64
C VAL A 19 -5.00 9.08 -7.42
N GLY A 20 -5.33 10.13 -6.67
CA GLY A 20 -6.68 10.48 -6.27
C GLY A 20 -7.18 9.71 -5.05
N TRP A 21 -8.10 10.34 -4.32
CA TRP A 21 -8.67 9.81 -3.07
C TRP A 21 -9.38 8.47 -3.26
N GLY A 22 -10.08 8.26 -4.38
CA GLY A 22 -10.84 7.02 -4.62
C GLY A 22 -9.94 5.80 -4.75
N MET A 23 -8.81 5.92 -5.44
CA MET A 23 -7.82 4.85 -5.56
C MET A 23 -7.14 4.60 -4.21
N PHE A 24 -6.75 5.67 -3.50
CA PHE A 24 -6.14 5.59 -2.18
C PHE A 24 -7.04 4.86 -1.17
N LEU A 25 -8.32 5.26 -1.09
CA LEU A 25 -9.32 4.63 -0.24
C LEU A 25 -9.57 3.16 -0.61
N SER A 26 -9.62 2.86 -1.91
CA SER A 26 -9.81 1.48 -2.39
C SER A 26 -8.65 0.57 -1.96
N VAL A 27 -7.40 1.03 -2.09
CA VAL A 27 -6.22 0.29 -1.61
C VAL A 27 -6.30 0.08 -0.10
N TRP A 28 -6.60 1.14 0.64
CA TRP A 28 -6.71 1.07 2.11
C TRP A 28 -7.77 0.05 2.54
N LEU A 29 -8.96 0.10 1.95
CA LEU A 29 -10.06 -0.83 2.27
C LEU A 29 -9.72 -2.27 1.90
N LEU A 30 -9.23 -2.52 0.67
CA LEU A 30 -8.94 -3.87 0.19
C LEU A 30 -7.81 -4.52 1.00
N ALA A 31 -6.73 -3.79 1.26
CA ALA A 31 -5.61 -4.32 2.04
C ALA A 31 -5.97 -4.50 3.51
N GLY A 32 -6.71 -3.54 4.10
CA GLY A 32 -7.19 -3.64 5.48
C GLY A 32 -8.13 -4.82 5.69
N ALA A 33 -9.13 -4.96 4.83
CA ALA A 33 -10.12 -6.04 4.91
C ALA A 33 -9.48 -7.41 4.68
N SER A 34 -8.67 -7.57 3.63
CA SER A 34 -8.00 -8.84 3.32
C SER A 34 -7.03 -9.25 4.42
N GLY A 35 -6.20 -8.33 4.90
CA GLY A 35 -5.31 -8.57 6.03
C GLY A 35 -6.09 -9.00 7.26
N THR A 36 -7.12 -8.25 7.64
CA THR A 36 -7.94 -8.53 8.83
C THR A 36 -8.56 -9.92 8.74
N LEU A 37 -9.21 -10.21 7.60
CA LEU A 37 -9.85 -11.49 7.35
C LEU A 37 -8.84 -12.65 7.44
N TYR A 38 -7.64 -12.47 6.87
CA TYR A 38 -6.60 -13.49 6.96
C TYR A 38 -6.13 -13.72 8.40
N SER A 39 -5.84 -12.65 9.13
CA SER A 39 -5.42 -12.75 10.54
C SER A 39 -6.49 -13.43 11.39
N THR A 40 -7.76 -13.10 11.20
CA THR A 40 -8.85 -13.69 11.99
C THR A 40 -9.10 -15.15 11.67
N LEU A 41 -8.98 -15.57 10.40
CA LEU A 41 -9.31 -16.93 9.98
C LEU A 41 -8.14 -17.92 10.10
N PHE A 42 -6.89 -17.45 9.98
CA PHE A 42 -5.74 -18.34 9.79
C PHE A 42 -4.58 -18.13 10.77
N VAL A 43 -4.62 -17.10 11.62
CA VAL A 43 -3.57 -16.86 12.63
C VAL A 43 -4.09 -17.32 14.00
N PRO A 44 -3.31 -18.08 14.78
CA PRO A 44 -3.71 -18.49 16.13
C PRO A 44 -3.71 -17.30 17.10
N GLU A 45 -4.44 -17.46 18.20
CA GLU A 45 -4.42 -16.52 19.32
C GLU A 45 -3.01 -16.31 19.90
N PRO A 46 -2.69 -15.13 20.46
CA PRO A 46 -3.53 -13.92 20.60
C PRO A 46 -3.50 -12.99 19.37
N TRP A 47 -2.79 -13.39 18.31
CA TRP A 47 -2.54 -12.56 17.13
C TRP A 47 -3.65 -12.65 16.06
N ASN A 48 -4.70 -13.42 16.34
CA ASN A 48 -5.95 -13.49 15.58
C ASN A 48 -6.81 -12.21 15.67
N THR A 49 -6.40 -11.26 16.51
CA THR A 49 -7.04 -9.94 16.63
C THR A 49 -6.65 -9.06 15.44
N GLY A 50 -7.54 -8.96 14.47
CA GLY A 50 -7.34 -8.15 13.27
C GLY A 50 -7.37 -6.66 13.57
N THR A 51 -6.20 -6.06 13.81
CA THR A 51 -6.06 -4.59 13.90
C THR A 51 -5.97 -4.00 12.49
N GLY A 52 -7.08 -4.04 11.74
CA GLY A 52 -7.16 -3.73 10.30
C GLY A 52 -6.44 -2.47 9.81
N SER A 53 -6.25 -1.50 10.69
CA SER A 53 -5.53 -0.25 10.42
C SER A 53 -4.09 -0.44 9.94
N SER A 54 -3.27 -1.27 10.60
CA SER A 54 -1.85 -1.43 10.18
C SER A 54 -1.72 -2.20 8.86
N GLN A 55 -2.63 -3.14 8.62
CA GLN A 55 -2.70 -3.94 7.40
C GLN A 55 -3.09 -3.06 6.20
N ALA A 56 -4.04 -2.14 6.40
CA ALA A 56 -4.42 -1.13 5.40
C ALA A 56 -3.27 -0.17 5.07
N ILE A 57 -2.54 0.28 6.09
CA ILE A 57 -1.38 1.18 5.92
C ILE A 57 -0.24 0.49 5.17
N LEU A 58 0.05 -0.77 5.49
CA LEU A 58 1.03 -1.54 4.72
C LEU A 58 0.55 -1.79 3.28
N GLY A 59 -0.75 -1.92 3.05
CA GLY A 59 -1.31 -1.89 1.69
C GLY A 59 -1.02 -0.61 0.93
N ILE A 60 -1.25 0.55 1.55
CA ILE A 60 -0.87 1.83 0.94
C ILE A 60 0.65 1.89 0.70
N ALA A 61 1.46 1.41 1.64
CA ALA A 61 2.90 1.38 1.48
C ALA A 61 3.32 0.47 0.30
N GLY A 62 2.72 -0.72 0.17
CA GLY A 62 2.99 -1.64 -0.94
C GLY A 62 2.60 -1.05 -2.29
N PHE A 63 1.46 -0.38 -2.35
CA PHE A 63 1.05 0.40 -3.52
C PHE A 63 2.06 1.52 -3.83
N GLY A 64 2.49 2.24 -2.80
CA GLY A 64 3.52 3.28 -2.88
C GLY A 64 4.87 2.77 -3.39
N VAL A 65 5.32 1.58 -2.96
CA VAL A 65 6.53 0.93 -3.48
C VAL A 65 6.43 0.76 -4.99
N VAL A 66 5.32 0.24 -5.49
CA VAL A 66 5.13 0.07 -6.94
C VAL A 66 5.07 1.42 -7.66
N LEU A 67 4.43 2.43 -7.09
CA LEU A 67 4.42 3.79 -7.66
C LEU A 67 5.82 4.42 -7.80
N THR A 68 6.80 4.03 -6.98
CA THR A 68 8.17 4.57 -7.11
C THR A 68 8.78 4.30 -8.49
N THR A 69 8.35 3.23 -9.16
CA THR A 69 8.85 2.84 -10.50
C THR A 69 8.51 3.83 -11.61
N ILE A 70 7.49 4.67 -11.42
CA ILE A 70 7.04 5.66 -12.43
C ILE A 70 7.08 7.11 -11.91
N ALA A 71 7.46 7.31 -10.65
CA ALA A 71 7.43 8.62 -10.00
C ALA A 71 8.66 9.46 -10.36
N LYS A 72 8.46 10.63 -10.98
CA LYS A 72 9.56 11.59 -11.28
C LYS A 72 10.20 12.21 -10.03
N ASN A 73 9.42 12.46 -8.97
CA ASN A 73 9.90 13.02 -7.69
C ASN A 73 9.58 12.05 -6.53
N TYR A 74 10.46 11.08 -6.30
CA TYR A 74 10.21 9.98 -5.37
C TYR A 74 10.81 10.17 -3.97
N ARG A 75 11.63 11.21 -3.72
CA ARG A 75 12.34 11.39 -2.43
C ARG A 75 11.40 11.39 -1.21
N PHE A 76 10.36 12.22 -1.24
CA PHE A 76 9.38 12.27 -0.15
C PHE A 76 8.60 10.96 0.00
N LEU A 77 8.29 10.29 -1.12
CA LEU A 77 7.63 8.98 -1.11
C LEU A 77 8.53 7.91 -0.48
N ILE A 78 9.83 7.86 -0.81
CA ILE A 78 10.77 6.94 -0.19
C ILE A 78 10.87 7.18 1.31
N VAL A 79 10.97 8.45 1.75
CA VAL A 79 11.01 8.77 3.18
C VAL A 79 9.72 8.32 3.87
N ALA A 80 8.56 8.57 3.27
CA ALA A 80 7.27 8.12 3.78
C ALA A 80 7.17 6.57 3.87
N LEU A 81 7.70 5.87 2.87
CA LEU A 81 7.77 4.41 2.84
C LEU A 81 8.71 3.88 3.92
N ILE A 82 9.91 4.43 4.08
CA ILE A 82 10.84 4.04 5.14
C ILE A 82 10.23 4.30 6.52
N PHE A 83 9.65 5.49 6.72
CA PHE A 83 8.98 5.86 7.97
C PHE A 83 7.84 4.90 8.33
N THR A 84 7.18 4.30 7.33
CA THR A 84 6.06 3.37 7.54
C THR A 84 6.50 1.90 7.64
N LEU A 85 7.40 1.44 6.77
CA LEU A 85 7.77 0.03 6.68
C LEU A 85 8.74 -0.37 7.79
N LEU A 86 9.73 0.47 8.08
CA LEU A 86 10.81 0.10 8.99
C LEU A 86 10.31 -0.09 10.42
N PRO A 87 9.58 0.87 11.05
CA PRO A 87 9.04 0.64 12.37
C PRO A 87 7.95 -0.44 12.41
N ALA A 88 7.10 -0.55 11.37
CA ALA A 88 6.09 -1.61 11.32
C ALA A 88 6.70 -3.01 11.39
N PHE A 89 7.70 -3.29 10.56
CA PHE A 89 8.38 -4.59 10.59
C PHE A 89 9.30 -4.76 11.79
N ALA A 90 9.94 -3.70 12.28
CA ALA A 90 10.70 -3.77 13.52
C ALA A 90 9.80 -4.20 14.70
N LEU A 91 8.59 -3.65 14.82
CA LEU A 91 7.64 -4.05 15.85
C LEU A 91 7.17 -5.50 15.67
N ASP A 92 6.96 -5.95 14.43
CA ASP A 92 6.65 -7.36 14.17
C ASP A 92 7.79 -8.28 14.65
N PHE A 93 9.04 -7.96 14.33
CA PHE A 93 10.18 -8.76 14.79
C PHE A 93 10.38 -8.71 16.31
N ILE A 94 10.18 -7.56 16.95
CA ILE A 94 10.35 -7.42 18.41
C ILE A 94 9.27 -8.20 19.18
N PHE A 95 8.01 -8.15 18.74
CA PHE A 95 6.89 -8.69 19.51
C PHE A 95 6.37 -10.04 19.01
N ALA A 96 6.41 -10.28 17.70
CA ALA A 96 5.94 -11.52 17.10
C ALA A 96 7.10 -12.44 16.66
N HIS A 97 8.34 -11.94 16.58
CA HIS A 97 9.53 -12.67 16.08
C HIS A 97 9.48 -13.05 14.59
N TYR A 98 8.43 -12.63 13.88
CA TYR A 98 8.27 -12.78 12.44
C TYR A 98 7.33 -11.69 11.90
N PRO A 99 7.42 -11.32 10.61
CA PRO A 99 6.48 -10.41 9.97
C PRO A 99 5.07 -10.97 10.01
N LYS A 100 4.11 -10.22 10.55
CA LYS A 100 2.75 -10.74 10.75
C LYS A 100 2.13 -11.10 9.39
N PRO A 101 1.52 -12.29 9.23
CA PRO A 101 0.93 -12.70 7.96
C PRO A 101 -0.06 -11.69 7.39
N GLY A 102 -0.89 -11.08 8.24
CA GLY A 102 -1.80 -10.01 7.82
C GLY A 102 -1.09 -8.75 7.31
N HIS A 103 0.09 -8.40 7.85
CA HIS A 103 0.92 -7.29 7.39
C HIS A 103 1.51 -7.57 6.01
N ILE A 104 2.06 -8.77 5.84
CA ILE A 104 2.60 -9.23 4.56
C ILE A 104 1.49 -9.29 3.50
N LEU A 105 0.33 -9.84 3.83
CA LEU A 105 -0.80 -9.89 2.91
C LEU A 105 -1.27 -8.50 2.51
N GLY A 106 -1.44 -7.58 3.47
CA GLY A 106 -1.81 -6.20 3.20
C GLY A 106 -0.84 -5.53 2.23
N LEU A 107 0.47 -5.66 2.49
CA LEU A 107 1.53 -5.16 1.62
C LEU A 107 1.44 -5.73 0.20
N LEU A 108 1.28 -7.04 0.06
CA LEU A 108 1.20 -7.72 -1.23
C LEU A 108 -0.05 -7.33 -2.02
N VAL A 109 -1.20 -7.20 -1.35
CA VAL A 109 -2.44 -6.70 -1.98
C VAL A 109 -2.23 -5.29 -2.50
N GLY A 110 -1.60 -4.42 -1.72
CA GLY A 110 -1.21 -3.07 -2.14
C GLY A 110 -0.32 -3.06 -3.39
N MET A 111 0.74 -3.88 -3.39
CA MET A 111 1.64 -4.02 -4.54
C MET A 111 0.89 -4.51 -5.79
N LEU A 112 0.06 -5.54 -5.64
CA LEU A 112 -0.72 -6.11 -6.73
C LEU A 112 -1.64 -5.07 -7.36
N VAL A 113 -2.38 -4.32 -6.54
CA VAL A 113 -3.22 -3.21 -7.00
C VAL A 113 -2.37 -2.13 -7.70
N GLY A 114 -1.18 -1.85 -7.18
CA GLY A 114 -0.22 -0.92 -7.80
C GLY A 114 0.20 -1.35 -9.20
N VAL A 115 0.50 -2.63 -9.40
CA VAL A 115 0.87 -3.18 -10.71
C VAL A 115 -0.29 -3.03 -11.69
N PHE A 116 -1.52 -3.37 -11.29
CA PHE A 116 -2.70 -3.19 -12.13
C PHE A 116 -2.96 -1.73 -12.48
N TYR A 117 -2.78 -0.83 -11.52
CA TYR A 117 -2.92 0.60 -11.73
C TYR A 117 -1.93 1.12 -12.78
N ILE A 118 -0.65 0.80 -12.65
CA ILE A 118 0.39 1.21 -13.62
C ILE A 118 0.12 0.59 -15.00
N ASN A 119 -0.21 -0.70 -15.06
CA ASN A 119 -0.53 -1.37 -16.32
C ASN A 119 -1.69 -0.69 -17.06
N ARG A 120 -2.71 -0.25 -16.32
CA ARG A 120 -3.85 0.50 -16.90
C ARG A 120 -3.40 1.86 -17.45
N LEU A 121 -2.55 2.58 -16.73
CA LEU A 121 -1.99 3.87 -17.19
C LEU A 121 -1.18 3.71 -18.47
N THR A 122 -0.31 2.70 -18.54
CA THR A 122 0.54 2.43 -19.71
C THR A 122 -0.28 2.05 -20.93
N LYS A 123 -1.31 1.19 -20.77
CA LYS A 123 -2.24 0.82 -21.85
C LYS A 123 -3.07 2.00 -22.36
N SER A 124 -3.51 2.88 -21.46
CA SER A 124 -4.22 4.10 -21.86
C SER A 124 -3.32 5.02 -22.69
N SER A 125 -2.08 5.24 -22.24
CA SER A 125 -1.11 6.08 -22.96
C SER A 125 -0.72 5.54 -24.34
N SER A 126 -0.70 4.22 -24.54
CA SER A 126 -0.47 3.63 -25.87
C SER A 126 -1.67 3.79 -26.80
N LYS A 127 -2.90 3.74 -26.26
CA LYS A 127 -4.14 3.86 -27.05
C LYS A 127 -4.34 5.29 -27.56
N ASP A 128 -4.01 6.31 -26.77
CA ASP A 128 -4.12 7.71 -27.21
C ASP A 128 -3.09 8.08 -28.30
N ARG A 129 -1.97 7.35 -28.40
CA ARG A 129 -0.98 7.52 -29.49
C ARG A 129 -1.38 6.87 -30.82
N SER A 130 -2.50 6.14 -30.87
CA SER A 130 -2.99 5.49 -32.09
C SER A 130 -4.01 6.29 -32.91
N PHE A 131 -4.27 7.56 -32.57
CA PHE A 131 -5.00 8.45 -33.48
C PHE A 131 -4.05 8.94 -34.60
N PRO A 132 -4.37 8.73 -35.88
CA PRO A 132 -3.46 9.04 -36.96
C PRO A 132 -3.23 10.54 -37.04
N LEU A 133 -1.98 10.93 -37.32
CA LEU A 133 -1.67 12.24 -37.88
C LEU A 133 -2.54 12.43 -39.13
N VAL A 134 -3.52 13.32 -39.03
CA VAL A 134 -4.25 13.82 -40.20
C VAL A 134 -3.35 14.84 -40.88
N LYS A 135 -2.80 14.39 -42.01
CA LYS A 135 -2.18 15.08 -43.15
C LYS A 135 -1.18 16.20 -42.87
#